data_AF-Q45327-F1
#
_entry.id   AF-Q45327-F1
#
_cell.length_a   1.000
_cell.length_b   1.000
_cell.length_c   1.000
_cell.angle_alpha   90.00
_cell.angle_beta   90.00
_cell.angle_gamma   90.00
#
_symmetry.space_group_name_H-M   'P 1'
#
loop_
_entity.id
_entity.type
_entity.pdbx_description
1 polymer ?
#
loop_
_entity_poly.entity_id
_entity_poly.type
_entity_poly.pdbx_seq_one_letter_code
_entity_poly.pdbx_strand_id
1 'polypeptide(L)'
;DPNYVNYYERALYNHILASQEPDKGGFVYFTPMRPGHYRVYSQPETSMWCCVGSGLENHTKYGEFIYAYRKDTLYVNLFIPSQLTWKEQGIILTQETRFPDDGKVTLRINEAPKKKRTLMIRIPEWANQSKGYSVSINGKRKMFVMPKGNQYLPLSRKWEKGDVITFHLPMKVSVEQIPDKKDYYAFLYGPIVLAASTGTEHLDGLYADDSRGGHIAHGKQIPLQEVPMLIGNPDSICKSLQKEQNSRITFSYNGEVYPAQDKALELVPFFRLHNSRYAVYFRQASEEQFKAIQEEMATAERKATELANQTIDLIFPGEQQPESDHGIQYEQAETGTIKDRHFRRAKGWFGYQLKVKEEASRLLITVRKDDRNKVAILLNNEKLAVHPTVSEADKDGFITLSYVLPQKLNTGSCLIRFIPDGTEWTSAVYEVRLLK
;
A
#
# COMPACT_ATOMS: atom_id res chain seq x y z
N ASP A 1 -20.29 4.37 -16.49
CA ASP A 1 -18.99 4.69 -17.10
C ASP A 1 -18.02 3.55 -16.78
N PRO A 2 -17.35 2.91 -17.75
CA PRO A 2 -16.37 1.86 -17.50
C PRO A 2 -15.12 2.35 -16.72
N ASN A 3 -14.90 3.65 -16.53
CA ASN A 3 -13.78 4.19 -15.75
C ASN A 3 -13.86 3.80 -14.28
N TYR A 4 -15.07 3.72 -13.70
CA TYR A 4 -15.25 3.16 -12.35
C TYR A 4 -14.77 1.71 -12.26
N VAL A 5 -14.97 0.93 -13.33
CA VAL A 5 -14.52 -0.46 -13.39
C VAL A 5 -12.99 -0.56 -13.54
N ASN A 6 -12.33 0.42 -14.16
CA ASN A 6 -10.85 0.46 -14.20
C ASN A 6 -10.29 0.60 -12.78
N TYR A 7 -10.84 1.55 -12.02
CA TYR A 7 -10.45 1.75 -10.62
C TYR A 7 -10.76 0.52 -9.78
N TYR A 8 -11.98 -0.05 -9.92
CA TYR A 8 -12.38 -1.24 -9.19
C TYR A 8 -11.44 -2.42 -9.48
N GLU A 9 -11.14 -2.71 -10.75
CA GLU A 9 -10.20 -3.77 -11.14
C GLU A 9 -8.81 -3.54 -10.54
N ARG A 10 -8.31 -2.30 -10.62
CA ARG A 10 -7.00 -1.94 -10.06
C ARG A 10 -6.96 -2.16 -8.54
N ALA A 11 -7.95 -1.65 -7.80
CA ALA A 11 -8.00 -1.78 -6.34
C ALA A 11 -8.26 -3.23 -5.90
N LEU A 12 -9.13 -3.95 -6.60
CA LEU A 12 -9.50 -5.33 -6.27
C LEU A 12 -8.28 -6.26 -6.40
N TYR A 13 -7.61 -6.25 -7.55
CA TYR A 13 -6.48 -7.16 -7.79
C TYR A 13 -5.22 -6.78 -7.00
N ASN A 14 -4.97 -5.49 -6.78
CA ASN A 14 -3.67 -5.04 -6.26
C ASN A 14 -3.70 -4.61 -4.80
N HIS A 15 -4.88 -4.46 -4.19
CA HIS A 15 -4.98 -4.13 -2.76
C HIS A 15 -5.84 -5.16 -2.03
N ILE A 16 -7.11 -5.34 -2.42
CA ILE A 16 -8.04 -6.25 -1.71
C ILE A 16 -7.60 -7.72 -1.82
N LEU A 17 -7.17 -8.17 -2.99
CA LEU A 17 -6.66 -9.53 -3.17
C LEU A 17 -5.30 -9.73 -2.48
N ALA A 18 -4.49 -8.67 -2.40
CA ALA A 18 -3.17 -8.71 -1.76
C ALA A 18 -3.22 -8.61 -0.22
N SER A 19 -4.38 -8.23 0.35
CA SER A 19 -4.55 -7.94 1.77
C SER A 19 -4.91 -9.16 2.62
N GLN A 20 -4.95 -10.36 2.05
CA GLN A 20 -5.09 -11.61 2.81
C GLN A 20 -3.94 -12.55 2.45
N GLU A 21 -3.31 -13.16 3.45
CA GLU A 21 -2.35 -14.24 3.18
C GLU A 21 -3.10 -15.44 2.56
N PRO A 22 -2.69 -15.93 1.37
CA PRO A 22 -3.52 -16.79 0.55
C PRO A 22 -3.65 -18.23 1.07
N ASP A 23 -2.72 -18.70 1.89
CA ASP A 23 -2.64 -20.10 2.33
C ASP A 23 -3.13 -20.27 3.77
N LYS A 24 -2.65 -19.43 4.70
CA LYS A 24 -2.97 -19.46 6.13
C LYS A 24 -4.10 -18.51 6.52
N GLY A 25 -4.41 -17.53 5.67
CA GLY A 25 -5.28 -16.42 6.02
C GLY A 25 -4.57 -15.37 6.90
N GLY A 26 -5.33 -14.37 7.33
CA GLY A 26 -4.83 -13.21 8.06
C GLY A 26 -4.84 -11.95 7.20
N PHE A 27 -5.39 -10.89 7.76
CA PHE A 27 -5.68 -9.64 7.06
C PHE A 27 -4.60 -8.58 7.31
N VAL A 28 -4.29 -7.83 6.26
CA VAL A 28 -3.35 -6.72 6.32
C VAL A 28 -4.07 -5.44 6.75
N TYR A 29 -3.46 -4.70 7.68
CA TYR A 29 -3.89 -3.33 8.00
C TYR A 29 -3.20 -2.31 7.10
N PHE A 30 -1.87 -2.23 7.15
CA PHE A 30 -1.07 -1.29 6.37
C PHE A 30 -0.27 -2.02 5.28
N THR A 31 -0.36 -1.50 4.06
CA THR A 31 0.42 -1.95 2.91
C THR A 31 1.46 -0.86 2.57
N PRO A 32 2.67 -0.89 3.13
CA PRO A 32 3.65 0.15 2.91
C PRO A 32 4.06 0.23 1.43
N MET A 33 4.15 1.46 0.91
CA MET A 33 4.75 1.76 -0.40
C MET A 33 6.24 2.13 -0.29
N ARG A 34 6.78 2.24 0.93
CA ARG A 34 8.22 2.40 1.16
C ARG A 34 8.95 1.16 0.61
N PRO A 35 9.93 1.32 -0.29
CA PRO A 35 10.71 0.19 -0.80
C PRO A 35 11.42 -0.55 0.34
N GLY A 36 11.38 -1.89 0.33
CA GLY A 36 12.11 -2.74 1.26
C GLY A 36 11.44 -2.96 2.62
N HIS A 37 10.19 -2.53 2.79
CA HIS A 37 9.40 -2.86 3.98
C HIS A 37 8.47 -4.06 3.77
N TYR A 38 7.77 -4.47 4.82
CA TYR A 38 6.85 -5.61 4.80
C TYR A 38 5.50 -5.23 5.42
N ARG A 39 4.51 -6.10 5.26
CA ARG A 39 3.16 -5.93 5.83
C ARG A 39 2.86 -7.04 6.84
N VAL A 40 2.11 -6.69 7.88
CA VAL A 40 1.72 -7.59 8.98
C VAL A 40 0.34 -8.19 8.70
N TYR A 41 0.15 -9.44 9.10
CA TYR A 41 -1.11 -10.17 9.00
C TYR A 41 -1.76 -10.34 10.38
N SER A 42 -3.07 -10.19 10.41
CA SER A 42 -3.90 -10.50 11.58
C SER A 42 -3.91 -12.01 11.88
N GLN A 43 -4.25 -12.38 13.11
CA GLN A 43 -4.63 -13.75 13.47
C GLN A 43 -6.04 -13.79 14.07
N PRO A 44 -6.80 -14.89 13.90
CA PRO A 44 -8.22 -14.93 14.27
C PRO A 44 -8.52 -14.57 15.73
N GLU A 45 -7.71 -15.03 16.68
CA GLU A 45 -7.97 -14.86 18.12
C GLU A 45 -7.26 -13.67 18.77
N THR A 46 -6.32 -13.03 18.06
CA THR A 46 -5.49 -11.95 18.62
C THR A 46 -5.86 -10.57 18.07
N SER A 47 -6.37 -10.50 16.85
CA SER A 47 -6.41 -9.26 16.08
C SER A 47 -7.83 -8.75 15.89
N MET A 48 -8.20 -7.69 16.62
CA MET A 48 -9.54 -7.10 16.62
C MET A 48 -9.56 -5.69 16.01
N TRP A 49 -8.90 -5.52 14.86
CA TRP A 49 -8.75 -4.21 14.20
C TRP A 49 -9.88 -3.90 13.22
N CYS A 50 -10.08 -2.64 12.87
CA CYS A 50 -11.05 -2.26 11.84
C CYS A 50 -10.80 -2.95 10.49
N CYS A 51 -9.53 -3.13 10.09
CA CYS A 51 -9.15 -3.85 8.88
C CYS A 51 -9.43 -5.35 8.94
N VAL A 52 -9.55 -5.94 10.13
CA VAL A 52 -10.03 -7.33 10.28
C VAL A 52 -11.53 -7.39 9.98
N GLY A 53 -12.30 -6.45 10.52
CA GLY A 53 -13.74 -6.34 10.24
C GLY A 53 -14.03 -6.22 8.74
N SER A 54 -13.40 -5.27 8.06
CA SER A 54 -13.56 -5.12 6.59
C SER A 54 -12.91 -6.27 5.80
N GLY A 55 -11.80 -6.84 6.29
CA GLY A 55 -11.16 -8.02 5.73
C GLY A 55 -12.11 -9.22 5.64
N LEU A 56 -12.87 -9.50 6.70
CA LEU A 56 -13.89 -10.55 6.71
C LEU A 56 -14.96 -10.35 5.62
N GLU A 57 -15.34 -9.10 5.33
CA GLU A 57 -16.31 -8.80 4.28
C GLU A 57 -15.73 -8.89 2.86
N ASN A 58 -14.46 -8.51 2.68
CA ASN A 58 -13.84 -8.36 1.36
C ASN A 58 -13.94 -9.63 0.51
N HIS A 59 -13.63 -10.78 1.11
CA HIS A 59 -13.45 -12.03 0.38
C HIS A 59 -14.77 -12.80 0.16
N THR A 60 -15.90 -12.34 0.72
CA THR A 60 -17.21 -12.98 0.53
C THR A 60 -17.92 -12.53 -0.74
N LYS A 61 -17.50 -11.40 -1.31
CA LYS A 61 -18.29 -10.64 -2.30
C LYS A 61 -17.59 -10.39 -3.63
N TYR A 62 -16.52 -11.11 -3.95
CA TYR A 62 -15.83 -11.00 -5.25
C TYR A 62 -16.77 -11.11 -6.48
N GLY A 63 -17.87 -11.85 -6.35
CA GLY A 63 -18.88 -12.01 -7.40
C GLY A 63 -19.72 -10.76 -7.69
N GLU A 64 -19.82 -9.80 -6.75
CA GLU A 64 -20.82 -8.72 -6.77
C GLU A 64 -20.68 -7.77 -7.96
N PHE A 65 -19.47 -7.62 -8.49
CA PHE A 65 -19.14 -6.64 -9.52
C PHE A 65 -18.62 -7.24 -10.83
N ILE A 66 -18.55 -8.58 -10.92
CA ILE A 66 -18.12 -9.28 -12.15
C ILE A 66 -19.07 -8.92 -13.30
N TYR A 67 -20.36 -8.88 -13.02
CA TYR A 67 -21.41 -8.56 -13.97
C TYR A 67 -22.31 -7.46 -13.44
N ALA A 68 -22.88 -6.67 -14.34
CA ALA A 68 -24.03 -5.82 -14.06
C ALA A 68 -25.05 -5.98 -15.18
N TYR A 69 -26.33 -5.74 -14.93
CA TYR A 69 -27.33 -5.85 -16.00
C TYR A 69 -28.40 -4.79 -15.91
N ARG A 70 -28.96 -4.44 -17.07
CA ARG A 70 -30.10 -3.53 -17.20
C ARG A 70 -30.98 -4.02 -18.34
N LYS A 71 -32.23 -4.36 -18.03
CA LYS A 71 -33.21 -4.90 -19.00
C LYS A 71 -32.64 -6.13 -19.72
N ASP A 72 -32.39 -6.02 -21.03
CA ASP A 72 -31.91 -7.06 -21.93
C ASP A 72 -30.40 -6.97 -22.22
N THR A 73 -29.68 -6.13 -21.45
CA THR A 73 -28.24 -5.88 -21.59
C THR A 73 -27.48 -6.35 -20.36
N LEU A 74 -26.49 -7.22 -20.58
CA LEU A 74 -25.53 -7.71 -19.57
C LEU A 74 -24.17 -7.04 -19.80
N TYR A 75 -23.61 -6.43 -18.77
CA TYR A 75 -22.25 -5.90 -18.74
C TYR A 75 -21.32 -6.94 -18.13
N VAL A 76 -20.26 -7.29 -18.85
CA VAL A 76 -19.18 -8.14 -18.37
C VAL A 76 -18.04 -7.21 -17.98
N ASN A 77 -17.92 -6.95 -16.67
CA ASN A 77 -17.05 -5.92 -16.11
C ASN A 77 -15.66 -6.47 -15.79
N LEU A 78 -15.61 -7.58 -15.05
CA LEU A 78 -14.36 -8.18 -14.56
C LEU A 78 -14.14 -9.55 -15.21
N PHE A 79 -12.88 -9.90 -15.41
CA PHE A 79 -12.47 -11.14 -16.05
C PHE A 79 -12.11 -12.21 -15.03
N ILE A 80 -13.08 -12.58 -14.19
CA ILE A 80 -12.93 -13.56 -13.11
C ILE A 80 -13.69 -14.85 -13.49
N PRO A 81 -13.07 -16.04 -13.39
CA PRO A 81 -13.74 -17.31 -13.64
C PRO A 81 -15.02 -17.43 -12.82
N SER A 82 -16.16 -17.61 -13.49
CA SER A 82 -17.46 -17.55 -12.83
C SER A 82 -18.57 -18.15 -13.69
N GLN A 83 -19.65 -18.57 -13.04
CA GLN A 83 -20.90 -18.89 -13.69
C GLN A 83 -21.98 -17.90 -13.22
N LEU A 84 -22.64 -17.27 -14.18
CA LEU A 84 -23.76 -16.37 -13.95
C LEU A 84 -25.08 -17.07 -14.28
N THR A 85 -26.01 -17.02 -13.34
CA THR A 85 -27.43 -17.37 -13.59
C THR A 85 -28.26 -16.07 -13.64
N TRP A 86 -28.58 -15.61 -14.84
CA TRP A 86 -29.41 -14.41 -15.06
C TRP A 86 -30.87 -14.81 -15.27
N LYS A 87 -31.57 -15.07 -14.16
CA LYS A 87 -32.90 -15.68 -14.12
C LYS A 87 -33.94 -14.88 -14.90
N GLU A 88 -33.93 -13.56 -14.78
CA GLU A 88 -34.90 -12.65 -15.41
C GLU A 88 -34.86 -12.70 -16.93
N GLN A 89 -33.71 -13.07 -17.49
CA GLN A 89 -33.53 -13.24 -18.92
C GLN A 89 -33.41 -14.70 -19.36
N GLY A 90 -33.49 -15.67 -18.44
CA GLY A 90 -33.33 -17.09 -18.75
C GLY A 90 -31.99 -17.42 -19.39
N ILE A 91 -30.91 -16.76 -18.94
CA ILE A 91 -29.54 -17.01 -19.42
C ILE A 91 -28.70 -17.63 -18.32
N ILE A 92 -27.96 -18.69 -18.67
CA ILE A 92 -26.82 -19.17 -17.89
C ILE A 92 -25.57 -18.95 -18.74
N LEU A 93 -24.59 -18.23 -18.20
CA LEU A 93 -23.33 -17.90 -18.86
C LEU A 93 -22.17 -18.33 -17.99
N THR A 94 -21.18 -19.01 -18.57
CA THR A 94 -19.92 -19.34 -17.88
C THR A 94 -18.77 -18.55 -18.51
N GLN A 95 -17.97 -17.91 -17.66
CA GLN A 95 -16.74 -17.23 -18.02
C GLN A 95 -15.54 -18.10 -17.63
N GLU A 96 -14.76 -18.49 -18.63
CA GLU A 96 -13.56 -19.33 -18.53
C GLU A 96 -12.34 -18.47 -18.91
N THR A 97 -11.39 -18.32 -17.99
CA THR A 97 -10.13 -17.58 -18.24
C THR A 97 -9.06 -17.98 -17.22
N ARG A 98 -7.80 -17.74 -17.55
CA ARG A 98 -6.68 -17.74 -16.60
C ARG A 98 -6.17 -16.33 -16.32
N PHE A 99 -6.95 -15.30 -16.63
CA PHE A 99 -6.61 -13.92 -16.31
C PHE A 99 -6.29 -13.79 -14.80
N PRO A 100 -5.20 -13.12 -14.41
CA PRO A 100 -4.31 -12.32 -15.26
C PRO A 100 -3.15 -13.07 -15.96
N ASP A 101 -2.92 -14.35 -15.68
CA ASP A 101 -1.78 -15.10 -16.25
C ASP A 101 -1.88 -15.35 -17.76
N ASP A 102 -3.08 -15.30 -18.31
CA ASP A 102 -3.35 -15.38 -19.74
C ASP A 102 -4.44 -14.39 -20.13
N GLY A 103 -4.27 -13.72 -21.27
CA GLY A 103 -5.19 -12.69 -21.74
C GLY A 103 -6.46 -13.24 -22.41
N LYS A 104 -6.58 -14.56 -22.63
CA LYS A 104 -7.76 -15.13 -23.30
C LYS A 104 -8.93 -15.24 -22.34
N VAL A 105 -10.09 -14.80 -22.81
CA VAL A 105 -11.37 -14.97 -22.12
C VAL A 105 -12.34 -15.68 -23.04
N THR A 106 -13.03 -16.67 -22.51
CA THR A 106 -14.10 -17.39 -23.19
C THR A 106 -15.39 -17.26 -22.39
N LEU A 107 -16.45 -16.75 -23.04
CA LEU A 107 -17.80 -16.73 -22.50
C LEU A 107 -18.62 -17.81 -23.23
N ARG A 108 -19.20 -18.72 -22.47
CA ARG A 108 -20.01 -19.84 -22.97
C ARG A 108 -21.45 -19.64 -22.53
N ILE A 109 -22.37 -19.70 -23.48
CA ILE A 109 -23.81 -19.67 -23.21
C ILE A 109 -24.25 -21.10 -22.90
N ASN A 110 -24.54 -21.38 -21.63
CA ASN A 110 -25.05 -22.67 -21.19
C ASN A 110 -26.55 -22.78 -21.41
N GLU A 111 -27.28 -21.67 -21.23
CA GLU A 111 -28.72 -21.55 -21.50
C GLU A 111 -29.04 -20.13 -22.00
N ALA A 112 -30.04 -20.01 -22.90
CA ALA A 112 -30.52 -18.72 -23.40
C ALA A 112 -31.97 -18.81 -23.92
N PRO A 113 -32.75 -17.72 -23.84
CA PRO A 113 -34.08 -17.65 -24.43
C PRO A 113 -33.98 -17.42 -25.94
N LYS A 114 -35.06 -17.70 -26.69
CA LYS A 114 -35.19 -17.34 -28.12
C LYS A 114 -35.43 -15.83 -28.34
N LYS A 115 -34.73 -14.96 -27.60
CA LYS A 115 -34.86 -13.50 -27.64
C LYS A 115 -33.49 -12.85 -27.80
N LYS A 116 -33.46 -11.67 -28.42
CA LYS A 116 -32.23 -10.89 -28.61
C LYS A 116 -31.75 -10.34 -27.28
N ARG A 117 -30.47 -10.48 -26.96
CA ARG A 117 -29.82 -9.92 -25.77
C ARG A 117 -28.48 -9.32 -26.14
N THR A 118 -28.08 -8.30 -25.40
CA THR A 118 -26.82 -7.59 -25.63
C THR A 118 -25.82 -7.94 -24.53
N LEU A 119 -24.65 -8.43 -24.93
CA LEU A 119 -23.48 -8.52 -24.06
C LEU A 119 -22.60 -7.30 -24.29
N MET A 120 -22.37 -6.51 -23.25
CA MET A 120 -21.46 -5.38 -23.22
C MET A 120 -20.15 -5.87 -22.62
N ILE A 121 -19.19 -6.24 -23.47
CA ILE A 121 -17.88 -6.73 -23.01
C ILE A 121 -17.01 -5.52 -22.75
N ARG A 122 -16.49 -5.38 -21.53
CA ARG A 122 -15.55 -4.31 -21.21
C ARG A 122 -14.27 -4.49 -22.03
N ILE A 123 -13.82 -3.43 -22.68
CA ILE A 123 -12.50 -3.35 -23.28
C ILE A 123 -11.74 -2.26 -22.49
N PRO A 124 -10.91 -2.65 -21.51
CA PRO A 124 -10.18 -1.71 -20.68
C PRO A 124 -9.19 -0.88 -21.49
N GLU A 125 -8.84 0.30 -20.98
CA GLU A 125 -7.85 1.18 -21.61
C GLU A 125 -6.49 0.48 -21.80
N TRP A 126 -6.03 -0.28 -20.81
CA TRP A 126 -4.78 -1.03 -20.88
C TRP A 126 -4.78 -2.10 -21.99
N ALA A 127 -5.96 -2.58 -22.40
CA ALA A 127 -6.13 -3.59 -23.45
C ALA A 127 -6.44 -2.99 -24.83
N ASN A 128 -6.88 -1.72 -24.91
CA ASN A 128 -7.41 -1.11 -26.12
C ASN A 128 -6.47 -0.08 -26.75
N GLN A 129 -5.39 -0.57 -27.35
CA GLN A 129 -4.34 0.27 -27.92
C GLN A 129 -4.39 0.36 -29.46
N SER A 130 -5.37 -0.30 -30.11
CA SER A 130 -5.54 -0.36 -31.57
C SER A 130 -6.91 0.18 -32.03
N LYS A 131 -7.02 0.58 -33.30
CA LYS A 131 -8.28 1.06 -33.92
C LYS A 131 -9.26 -0.08 -34.29
N GLY A 132 -9.20 -1.18 -33.55
CA GLY A 132 -10.06 -2.34 -33.78
C GLY A 132 -9.77 -3.45 -32.80
N TYR A 133 -10.80 -4.26 -32.54
CA TYR A 133 -10.75 -5.34 -31.57
C TYR A 133 -11.35 -6.62 -32.17
N SER A 134 -10.63 -7.73 -32.03
CA SER A 134 -11.02 -9.01 -32.62
C SER A 134 -11.75 -9.87 -31.61
N VAL A 135 -12.93 -10.35 -31.98
CA VAL A 135 -13.71 -11.31 -31.20
C VAL A 135 -14.10 -12.48 -32.09
N SER A 136 -13.98 -13.70 -31.57
CA SER A 136 -14.48 -14.90 -32.23
C SER A 136 -15.82 -15.30 -31.63
N ILE A 137 -16.81 -15.57 -32.49
CA ILE A 137 -18.10 -16.12 -32.08
C ILE A 137 -18.31 -17.42 -32.83
N ASN A 138 -18.42 -18.54 -32.12
CA ASN A 138 -18.52 -19.89 -32.68
C ASN A 138 -17.41 -20.19 -33.69
N GLY A 139 -16.17 -19.82 -33.35
CA GLY A 139 -14.99 -19.99 -34.21
C GLY A 139 -14.84 -18.95 -35.32
N LYS A 140 -15.87 -18.16 -35.62
CA LYS A 140 -15.83 -17.12 -36.67
C LYS A 140 -15.29 -15.82 -36.09
N ARG A 141 -14.07 -15.46 -36.51
CA ARG A 141 -13.42 -14.20 -36.13
C ARG A 141 -14.12 -13.00 -36.80
N LYS A 142 -14.44 -11.99 -36.01
CA LYS A 142 -14.96 -10.69 -36.47
C LYS A 142 -14.10 -9.56 -35.91
N MET A 143 -13.84 -8.57 -36.75
CA MET A 143 -13.16 -7.33 -36.35
C MET A 143 -14.21 -6.26 -36.06
N PHE A 144 -14.07 -5.56 -34.94
CA PHE A 144 -14.92 -4.44 -34.57
C PHE A 144 -14.09 -3.17 -34.60
N VAL A 145 -14.49 -2.18 -35.38
CA VAL A 145 -13.85 -0.86 -35.40
C VAL A 145 -14.34 -0.08 -34.19
N MET A 146 -13.42 0.38 -33.37
CA MET A 146 -13.73 1.16 -32.17
C MET A 146 -12.59 2.11 -31.81
N PRO A 147 -12.88 3.26 -31.18
CA PRO A 147 -11.86 4.17 -30.67
C PRO A 147 -10.91 3.47 -29.68
N LYS A 148 -9.73 4.03 -29.45
CA LYS A 148 -8.85 3.60 -28.35
C LYS A 148 -9.46 4.00 -27.00
N GLY A 149 -8.94 3.40 -25.92
CA GLY A 149 -9.34 3.74 -24.56
C GLY A 149 -10.45 2.86 -23.99
N ASN A 150 -10.95 3.25 -22.82
CA ASN A 150 -11.87 2.43 -22.03
C ASN A 150 -13.32 2.49 -22.55
N GLN A 151 -13.89 1.34 -22.92
CA GLN A 151 -15.25 1.29 -23.47
C GLN A 151 -15.88 -0.10 -23.33
N TYR A 152 -17.15 -0.21 -23.74
CA TYR A 152 -17.83 -1.49 -23.89
C TYR A 152 -18.02 -1.84 -25.38
N LEU A 153 -17.76 -3.09 -25.73
CA LEU A 153 -18.07 -3.67 -27.03
C LEU A 153 -19.47 -4.31 -26.98
N PRO A 154 -20.49 -3.76 -27.68
CA PRO A 154 -21.82 -4.36 -27.74
C PRO A 154 -21.86 -5.56 -28.70
N LEU A 155 -22.23 -6.73 -28.18
CA LEU A 155 -22.55 -7.92 -28.96
C LEU A 155 -24.04 -8.26 -28.78
N SER A 156 -24.87 -7.88 -29.76
CA SER A 156 -26.32 -8.07 -29.68
C SER A 156 -26.80 -9.16 -30.63
N ARG A 157 -27.20 -10.31 -30.08
CA ARG A 157 -27.61 -11.52 -30.83
C ARG A 157 -28.79 -12.22 -30.16
N LYS A 158 -29.46 -13.10 -30.90
CA LYS A 158 -30.29 -14.17 -30.32
C LYS A 158 -29.31 -15.27 -29.94
N TRP A 159 -28.92 -15.32 -28.67
CA TRP A 159 -27.96 -16.30 -28.19
C TRP A 159 -28.63 -17.67 -28.06
N GLU A 160 -27.87 -18.72 -28.32
CA GLU A 160 -28.31 -20.10 -28.19
C GLU A 160 -27.40 -20.90 -27.26
N LYS A 161 -27.94 -21.96 -26.66
CA LYS A 161 -27.13 -22.90 -25.88
C LYS A 161 -25.98 -23.43 -26.74
N GLY A 162 -24.77 -23.35 -26.20
CA GLY A 162 -23.55 -23.75 -26.88
C GLY A 162 -22.84 -22.63 -27.63
N ASP A 163 -23.42 -21.42 -27.73
CA ASP A 163 -22.69 -20.27 -28.27
C ASP A 163 -21.44 -19.98 -27.45
N VAL A 164 -20.33 -19.72 -28.15
CA VAL A 164 -19.02 -19.42 -27.54
C VAL A 164 -18.49 -18.11 -28.09
N ILE A 165 -18.19 -17.18 -27.18
CA ILE A 165 -17.52 -15.91 -27.47
C ILE A 165 -16.10 -15.98 -26.91
N THR A 166 -15.10 -15.73 -27.73
CA THR A 166 -13.70 -15.70 -27.31
C THR A 166 -13.03 -14.40 -27.73
N PHE A 167 -12.34 -13.75 -26.81
CA PHE A 167 -11.56 -12.53 -27.05
C PHE A 167 -10.25 -12.57 -26.24
N HIS A 168 -9.31 -11.69 -26.59
CA HIS A 168 -8.00 -11.60 -25.93
C HIS A 168 -7.77 -10.19 -25.45
N LEU A 169 -7.37 -10.04 -24.19
CA LEU A 169 -6.98 -8.80 -23.55
C LEU A 169 -5.46 -8.63 -23.68
N PRO A 170 -4.96 -7.82 -24.63
CA PRO A 170 -3.52 -7.67 -24.82
C PRO A 170 -2.93 -6.90 -23.65
N MET A 171 -2.09 -7.56 -22.85
CA MET A 171 -1.40 -6.94 -21.71
C MET A 171 0.00 -6.48 -22.13
N LYS A 172 0.40 -5.31 -21.63
CA LYS A 172 1.73 -4.72 -21.87
C LYS A 172 2.33 -4.28 -20.55
N VAL A 173 3.66 -4.21 -20.53
CA VAL A 173 4.39 -3.57 -19.44
C VAL A 173 4.18 -2.06 -19.53
N SER A 174 3.98 -1.43 -18.39
CA SER A 174 4.02 0.03 -18.22
C SER A 174 4.71 0.38 -16.91
N VAL A 175 5.29 1.57 -16.85
CA VAL A 175 5.80 2.18 -15.62
C VAL A 175 4.88 3.32 -15.19
N GLU A 176 4.48 3.34 -13.93
CA GLU A 176 3.60 4.37 -13.35
C GLU A 176 4.38 5.15 -12.30
N GLN A 177 4.59 6.44 -12.56
CA GLN A 177 5.25 7.34 -11.62
C GLN A 177 4.32 7.64 -10.44
N ILE A 178 4.89 7.80 -9.25
CA ILE A 178 4.16 8.30 -8.08
C ILE A 178 3.45 9.64 -8.42
N PRO A 179 2.22 9.88 -7.92
CA PRO A 179 1.39 11.00 -8.40
C PRO A 179 2.00 12.40 -8.25
N ASP A 180 2.82 12.63 -7.22
CA ASP A 180 3.51 13.90 -6.95
C ASP A 180 4.78 14.12 -7.78
N LYS A 181 5.04 13.21 -8.73
CA LYS A 181 6.13 13.29 -9.72
C LYS A 181 7.54 13.25 -9.13
N LYS A 182 7.69 12.74 -7.90
CA LYS A 182 9.01 12.30 -7.42
C LYS A 182 9.50 11.12 -8.27
N ASP A 183 10.81 10.86 -8.25
CA ASP A 183 11.41 9.80 -9.07
C ASP A 183 11.25 8.43 -8.37
N TYR A 184 10.00 7.98 -8.28
CA TYR A 184 9.59 6.67 -7.84
C TYR A 184 8.61 6.09 -8.84
N TYR A 185 8.86 4.87 -9.30
CA TYR A 185 8.08 4.21 -10.35
C TYR A 185 7.69 2.80 -9.93
N ALA A 186 6.45 2.41 -10.25
CA ALA A 186 5.97 1.04 -10.12
C ALA A 186 5.81 0.41 -11.51
N PHE A 187 6.08 -0.89 -11.62
CA PHE A 187 5.84 -1.65 -12.85
C PHE A 187 4.44 -2.27 -12.82
N LEU A 188 3.79 -2.29 -13.98
CA LEU A 188 2.52 -2.97 -14.18
C LEU A 188 2.55 -3.83 -15.45
N TYR A 189 1.79 -4.92 -15.44
CA TYR A 189 1.45 -5.70 -16.61
C TYR A 189 -0.07 -5.74 -16.80
N GLY A 190 -0.59 -5.03 -17.81
CA GLY A 190 -2.02 -4.75 -17.88
C GLY A 190 -2.49 -3.95 -16.66
N PRO A 191 -3.48 -4.41 -15.88
CA PRO A 191 -3.91 -3.75 -14.64
C PRO A 191 -3.17 -4.24 -13.39
N ILE A 192 -2.25 -5.21 -13.52
CA ILE A 192 -1.61 -5.88 -12.39
C ILE A 192 -0.32 -5.16 -12.02
N VAL A 193 -0.24 -4.70 -10.78
CA VAL A 193 0.96 -4.14 -10.16
C VAL A 193 1.94 -5.27 -9.88
N LEU A 194 3.19 -5.06 -10.28
CA LEU A 194 4.28 -5.98 -10.04
C LEU A 194 5.11 -5.50 -8.85
N ALA A 195 5.75 -6.44 -8.16
CA ALA A 195 6.65 -6.17 -7.05
C ALA A 195 7.80 -7.16 -7.03
N ALA A 196 8.94 -6.75 -6.48
CA ALA A 196 10.07 -7.63 -6.24
C ALA A 196 10.21 -7.93 -4.74
N SER A 197 10.56 -9.18 -4.41
CA SER A 197 10.99 -9.52 -3.05
C SER A 197 12.37 -8.92 -2.81
N THR A 198 12.56 -8.33 -1.64
CA THR A 198 13.84 -7.69 -1.26
C THR A 198 14.49 -8.35 -0.05
N GLY A 199 13.89 -9.40 0.51
CA GLY A 199 14.38 -10.05 1.73
C GLY A 199 13.29 -10.70 2.57
N THR A 200 13.70 -11.54 3.52
CA THR A 200 12.82 -12.24 4.49
C THR A 200 13.29 -12.07 5.93
N GLU A 201 14.32 -11.26 6.12
CA GLU A 201 14.91 -10.92 7.41
C GLU A 201 14.09 -9.87 8.17
N HIS A 202 14.13 -9.95 9.50
CA HIS A 202 13.51 -8.98 10.41
C HIS A 202 12.04 -8.69 10.11
N LEU A 203 11.27 -9.74 9.80
CA LEU A 203 9.82 -9.69 9.62
C LEU A 203 9.12 -9.76 10.99
N ASP A 204 9.49 -8.87 11.90
CA ASP A 204 9.08 -8.95 13.30
C ASP A 204 7.57 -8.74 13.43
N GLY A 205 6.88 -9.61 14.17
CA GLY A 205 5.42 -9.56 14.27
C GLY A 205 4.70 -9.76 12.95
N LEU A 206 5.30 -10.46 11.97
CA LEU A 206 4.67 -10.76 10.66
C LEU A 206 3.24 -11.28 10.80
N TYR A 207 3.00 -12.11 11.83
CA TYR A 207 1.68 -12.50 12.30
C TYR A 207 1.48 -11.85 13.67
N ALA A 208 0.50 -10.98 13.79
CA ALA A 208 0.36 -10.12 14.96
C ALA A 208 -0.17 -10.88 16.19
N ASP A 209 0.32 -10.47 17.37
CA ASP A 209 -0.27 -10.79 18.66
C ASP A 209 -1.45 -9.85 18.98
N ASP A 210 -1.91 -9.85 20.23
CA ASP A 210 -3.03 -9.02 20.71
C ASP A 210 -2.58 -7.63 21.22
N SER A 211 -1.33 -7.25 20.95
CA SER A 211 -0.75 -6.01 21.46
C SER A 211 -1.32 -4.77 20.77
N ARG A 212 -1.38 -3.67 21.50
CA ARG A 212 -1.68 -2.34 20.95
C ARG A 212 -0.58 -1.93 19.97
N GLY A 213 -0.95 -1.60 18.74
CA GLY A 213 -0.01 -1.35 17.65
C GLY A 213 0.55 -2.62 16.99
N GLY A 214 0.07 -3.82 17.32
CA GLY A 214 0.50 -5.08 16.69
C GLY A 214 0.20 -5.16 15.19
N HIS A 215 -0.67 -4.29 14.67
CA HIS A 215 -0.99 -4.16 13.24
C HIS A 215 0.08 -3.40 12.43
N ILE A 216 1.09 -2.83 13.08
CA ILE A 216 2.17 -2.06 12.44
C ILE A 216 3.38 -2.97 12.24
N ALA A 217 4.01 -2.88 11.06
CA ALA A 217 5.27 -3.54 10.77
C ALA A 217 6.45 -2.83 11.46
N HIS A 218 6.71 -3.19 12.73
CA HIS A 218 7.74 -2.57 13.60
C HIS A 218 9.17 -3.07 13.35
N GLY A 219 9.33 -4.14 12.58
CA GLY A 219 10.63 -4.73 12.30
C GLY A 219 11.56 -3.74 11.59
N LYS A 220 12.85 -4.03 11.65
CA LYS A 220 13.93 -3.15 11.19
C LYS A 220 13.60 -2.44 9.87
N GLN A 221 13.83 -1.13 9.82
CA GLN A 221 13.74 -0.38 8.57
C GLN A 221 15.04 -0.57 7.78
N ILE A 222 14.94 -1.08 6.56
CA ILE A 222 16.09 -1.24 5.65
C ILE A 222 16.40 0.13 5.02
N PRO A 223 17.66 0.61 5.06
CA PRO A 223 18.05 1.85 4.40
C PRO A 223 17.75 1.79 2.90
N LEU A 224 17.26 2.89 2.32
CA LEU A 224 16.86 2.87 0.90
C LEU A 224 18.03 2.60 -0.05
N GLN A 225 19.28 2.88 0.38
CA GLN A 225 20.49 2.58 -0.39
C GLN A 225 20.81 1.08 -0.47
N GLU A 226 20.21 0.25 0.38
CA GLU A 226 20.34 -1.21 0.35
C GLU A 226 19.23 -1.86 -0.49
N VAL A 227 18.19 -1.10 -0.84
CA VAL A 227 17.07 -1.57 -1.67
C VAL A 227 17.36 -1.24 -3.14
N PRO A 228 17.05 -2.16 -4.09
CA PRO A 228 17.19 -1.89 -5.52
C PRO A 228 16.60 -0.53 -5.97
N MET A 229 17.47 0.32 -6.50
CA MET A 229 17.16 1.56 -7.20
C MET A 229 17.40 1.36 -8.69
N LEU A 230 16.49 1.86 -9.53
CA LEU A 230 16.56 1.71 -10.98
C LEU A 230 17.37 2.85 -11.59
N ILE A 231 18.38 2.52 -12.40
CA ILE A 231 19.22 3.50 -13.08
C ILE A 231 18.78 3.63 -14.53
N GLY A 232 18.67 4.88 -15.00
CA GLY A 232 18.27 5.22 -16.36
C GLY A 232 16.90 5.90 -16.44
N ASN A 233 16.47 6.27 -17.64
CA ASN A 233 15.20 6.98 -17.84
C ASN A 233 13.98 6.03 -17.82
N PRO A 234 12.75 6.54 -17.62
CA PRO A 234 11.56 5.69 -17.50
C PRO A 234 11.30 4.77 -18.71
N ASP A 235 11.62 5.25 -19.92
CA ASP A 235 11.41 4.47 -21.15
C ASP A 235 12.40 3.29 -21.25
N SER A 236 13.67 3.49 -20.89
CA SER A 236 14.66 2.40 -20.85
C SER A 236 14.34 1.42 -19.74
N ILE A 237 13.97 1.90 -18.54
CA ILE A 237 13.54 1.08 -17.41
C ILE A 237 12.35 0.18 -17.82
N CYS A 238 11.34 0.72 -18.49
CA CYS A 238 10.19 -0.04 -18.95
C CYS A 238 10.58 -1.16 -19.95
N LYS A 239 11.50 -0.87 -20.88
CA LYS A 239 11.98 -1.83 -21.89
C LYS A 239 12.89 -2.93 -21.32
N SER A 240 13.55 -2.66 -20.19
CA SER A 240 14.44 -3.60 -19.52
C SER A 240 13.72 -4.71 -18.75
N LEU A 241 12.39 -4.61 -18.58
CA LEU A 241 11.58 -5.64 -17.94
C LEU A 241 11.10 -6.67 -18.97
N GLN A 242 11.53 -7.92 -18.82
CA GLN A 242 11.24 -9.00 -19.76
C GLN A 242 10.35 -10.06 -19.12
N LYS A 243 9.27 -10.44 -19.82
CA LYS A 243 8.37 -11.50 -19.33
C LYS A 243 9.03 -12.86 -19.52
N GLU A 244 9.04 -13.65 -18.45
CA GLU A 244 9.53 -15.03 -18.51
C GLU A 244 8.57 -15.94 -19.29
N GLN A 245 9.14 -16.94 -19.96
CA GLN A 245 8.39 -17.96 -20.72
C GLN A 245 7.82 -19.04 -19.79
N ASN A 246 6.93 -18.63 -18.88
CA ASN A 246 6.26 -19.55 -17.95
C ASN A 246 4.73 -19.34 -17.95
N SER A 247 4.02 -20.23 -17.26
CA SER A 247 2.55 -20.24 -17.22
C SER A 247 1.94 -19.17 -16.31
N ARG A 248 2.75 -18.50 -15.49
CA ARG A 248 2.34 -17.42 -14.59
C ARG A 248 2.92 -16.08 -15.07
N ILE A 249 2.52 -15.01 -14.41
CA ILE A 249 3.21 -13.72 -14.56
C ILE A 249 4.47 -13.73 -13.70
N THR A 250 5.62 -13.72 -14.36
CA THR A 250 6.95 -13.45 -13.77
C THR A 250 7.73 -12.62 -14.78
N PHE A 251 8.52 -11.68 -14.30
CA PHE A 251 9.39 -10.85 -15.10
C PHE A 251 10.80 -10.82 -14.52
N SER A 252 11.81 -10.74 -15.38
CA SER A 252 13.17 -10.40 -14.98
C SER A 252 13.48 -8.98 -15.44
N TYR A 253 13.97 -8.15 -14.53
CA TYR A 253 14.51 -6.83 -14.85
C TYR A 253 16.01 -6.94 -15.11
N ASN A 254 16.39 -6.70 -16.37
CA ASN A 254 17.78 -6.81 -16.86
C ASN A 254 18.45 -5.44 -17.06
N GLY A 255 17.84 -4.37 -16.52
CA GLY A 255 18.42 -3.03 -16.55
C GLY A 255 19.41 -2.83 -15.42
N GLU A 256 20.06 -1.67 -15.40
CA GLU A 256 21.00 -1.32 -14.35
C GLU A 256 20.25 -1.03 -13.02
N VAL A 257 20.78 -1.59 -11.93
CA VAL A 257 20.24 -1.50 -10.58
C VAL A 257 21.38 -1.16 -9.61
N TYR A 258 21.10 -0.31 -8.63
CA TYR A 258 21.99 -0.07 -7.50
C TYR A 258 21.29 -0.38 -6.16
N PRO A 259 21.93 -1.07 -5.20
CA PRO A 259 23.23 -1.72 -5.32
C PRO A 259 23.16 -2.86 -6.34
N ALA A 260 24.30 -3.16 -6.97
CA ALA A 260 24.37 -4.25 -7.96
C ALA A 260 23.90 -5.56 -7.32
N GLN A 261 23.08 -6.30 -8.06
CA GLN A 261 22.51 -7.57 -7.61
C GLN A 261 23.23 -8.73 -8.30
N ASP A 262 23.45 -9.83 -7.58
CA ASP A 262 24.05 -11.05 -8.15
C ASP A 262 23.15 -11.72 -9.20
N LYS A 263 21.85 -11.44 -9.15
CA LYS A 263 20.83 -11.97 -10.06
C LYS A 263 19.95 -10.83 -10.56
N ALA A 264 19.38 -11.02 -11.75
CA ALA A 264 18.34 -10.14 -12.26
C ALA A 264 17.19 -10.04 -11.25
N LEU A 265 16.64 -8.84 -11.11
CA LEU A 265 15.55 -8.60 -10.17
C LEU A 265 14.27 -9.25 -10.71
N GLU A 266 13.75 -10.24 -9.99
CA GLU A 266 12.50 -10.91 -10.35
C GLU A 266 11.29 -10.11 -9.84
N LEU A 267 10.33 -9.86 -10.73
CA LEU A 267 9.07 -9.19 -10.43
C LEU A 267 7.89 -10.14 -10.66
N VAL A 268 7.01 -10.21 -9.66
CA VAL A 268 5.78 -11.01 -9.69
C VAL A 268 4.56 -10.12 -9.38
N PRO A 269 3.32 -10.55 -9.67
CA PRO A 269 2.14 -9.83 -9.23
C PRO A 269 2.16 -9.58 -7.72
N PHE A 270 1.93 -8.34 -7.30
CA PHE A 270 2.03 -7.95 -5.90
C PHE A 270 1.10 -8.77 -4.99
N PHE A 271 -0.09 -9.13 -5.49
CA PHE A 271 -1.04 -10.00 -4.78
C PHE A 271 -0.57 -11.44 -4.56
N ARG A 272 0.59 -11.84 -5.11
CA ARG A 272 1.23 -13.14 -4.86
C ARG A 272 2.46 -13.05 -3.97
N LEU A 273 2.93 -11.84 -3.68
CA LEU A 273 4.15 -11.62 -2.92
C LEU A 273 3.79 -11.49 -1.44
N HIS A 274 3.89 -12.59 -0.69
CA HIS A 274 3.59 -12.67 0.75
C HIS A 274 4.81 -13.09 1.56
N ASN A 275 4.75 -12.94 2.88
CA ASN A 275 5.78 -13.36 3.84
C ASN A 275 7.21 -12.89 3.49
N SER A 276 7.32 -11.66 2.98
CA SER A 276 8.57 -11.09 2.46
C SER A 276 8.54 -9.56 2.55
N ARG A 277 9.72 -8.95 2.64
CA ARG A 277 9.92 -7.54 2.29
C ARG A 277 9.76 -7.36 0.78
N TYR A 278 9.34 -6.17 0.36
CA TYR A 278 9.08 -5.93 -1.06
C TYR A 278 9.31 -4.49 -1.49
N ALA A 279 9.46 -4.30 -2.79
CA ALA A 279 9.38 -3.01 -3.46
C ALA A 279 8.27 -3.06 -4.54
N VAL A 280 7.28 -2.19 -4.40
CA VAL A 280 6.26 -1.91 -5.45
C VAL A 280 6.70 -0.70 -6.26
N TYR A 281 6.92 0.42 -5.56
CA TYR A 281 7.64 1.55 -6.11
C TYR A 281 9.14 1.34 -5.90
N PHE A 282 9.92 1.64 -6.92
CA PHE A 282 11.37 1.68 -6.87
C PHE A 282 11.81 3.13 -7.01
N ARG A 283 12.83 3.54 -6.24
CA ARG A 283 13.52 4.81 -6.50
C ARG A 283 14.13 4.72 -7.90
N GLN A 284 14.11 5.83 -8.63
CA GLN A 284 14.77 5.97 -9.92
C GLN A 284 15.83 7.07 -9.82
N ALA A 285 16.95 6.87 -10.50
CA ALA A 285 17.99 7.88 -10.68
C ALA A 285 18.41 7.92 -12.15
N SER A 286 18.60 9.13 -12.70
CA SER A 286 19.28 9.26 -13.99
C SER A 286 20.76 8.97 -13.83
N GLU A 287 21.45 8.61 -14.92
CA GLU A 287 22.90 8.33 -14.89
C GLU A 287 23.69 9.57 -14.40
N GLU A 288 23.23 10.77 -14.75
CA GLU A 288 23.86 12.04 -14.37
C GLU A 288 23.63 12.38 -12.89
N GLN A 289 22.45 12.06 -12.36
CA GLN A 289 22.05 12.37 -10.99
C GLN A 289 22.47 11.29 -9.98
N PHE A 290 22.85 10.10 -10.48
CA PHE A 290 23.13 8.92 -9.67
C PHE A 290 24.08 9.21 -8.51
N LYS A 291 25.22 9.87 -8.76
CA LYS A 291 26.20 10.19 -7.71
C LYS A 291 25.62 11.07 -6.60
N ALA A 292 24.88 12.12 -6.95
CA ALA A 292 24.30 13.04 -5.98
C ALA A 292 23.21 12.35 -5.14
N ILE A 293 22.35 11.55 -5.78
CA ILE A 293 21.30 10.78 -5.11
C ILE A 293 21.92 9.72 -4.18
N GLN A 294 23.00 9.07 -4.62
CA GLN A 294 23.73 8.10 -3.82
C GLN A 294 24.31 8.73 -2.55
N GLU A 295 24.91 9.93 -2.65
CA GLU A 295 25.42 10.68 -1.49
C GLU A 295 24.32 11.12 -0.52
N GLU A 296 23.18 11.58 -1.03
CA GLU A 296 22.00 11.94 -0.22
C GLU A 296 21.47 10.73 0.56
N MET A 297 21.30 9.59 -0.13
CA MET A 297 20.83 8.34 0.48
C MET A 297 21.82 7.80 1.51
N ALA A 298 23.12 7.91 1.24
CA ALA A 298 24.18 7.48 2.17
C ALA A 298 24.28 8.33 3.45
N THR A 299 23.74 9.55 3.44
CA THR A 299 23.86 10.50 4.54
C THR A 299 22.54 10.75 5.24
N ALA A 300 21.61 11.47 4.61
CA ALA A 300 20.36 11.90 5.22
C ALA A 300 19.41 10.72 5.46
N GLU A 301 19.22 9.86 4.46
CA GLU A 301 18.33 8.70 4.58
C GLU A 301 18.89 7.69 5.58
N ARG A 302 20.20 7.39 5.51
CA ARG A 302 20.87 6.52 6.48
C ARG A 302 20.68 7.02 7.91
N LYS A 303 20.88 8.32 8.18
CA LYS A 303 20.65 8.91 9.52
C LYS A 303 19.20 8.78 9.97
N ALA A 304 18.24 8.98 9.07
CA ALA A 304 16.82 8.82 9.38
C ALA A 304 16.45 7.35 9.69
N THR A 305 17.00 6.42 8.91
CA THR A 305 16.82 4.97 9.13
C THR A 305 17.51 4.51 10.41
N GLU A 306 18.70 5.02 10.73
CA GLU A 306 19.36 4.78 12.01
C GLU A 306 18.52 5.28 13.18
N LEU A 307 17.95 6.50 13.09
CA LEU A 307 17.05 7.02 14.11
C LEU A 307 15.81 6.12 14.29
N ALA A 308 15.21 5.67 13.19
CA ALA A 308 14.09 4.73 13.23
C ALA A 308 14.49 3.41 13.92
N ASN A 309 15.65 2.85 13.59
CA ASN A 309 16.14 1.59 14.18
C ASN A 309 16.68 1.73 15.62
N GLN A 310 16.85 2.96 16.12
CA GLN A 310 17.13 3.24 17.54
C GLN A 310 15.84 3.50 18.34
N THR A 311 14.70 3.65 17.65
CA THR A 311 13.42 3.97 18.28
C THR A 311 12.84 2.74 18.96
N ILE A 312 12.55 2.89 20.25
CA ILE A 312 11.86 1.88 21.07
C ILE A 312 10.35 2.11 21.00
N ASP A 313 9.92 3.37 21.06
CA ASP A 313 8.52 3.75 21.03
C ASP A 313 8.29 5.08 20.31
N LEU A 314 7.14 5.24 19.67
CA LEU A 314 6.83 6.39 18.83
C LEU A 314 5.35 6.75 18.89
N ILE A 315 5.08 8.00 19.21
CA ILE A 315 3.73 8.56 19.29
C ILE A 315 3.68 9.78 18.37
N PHE A 316 2.61 9.86 17.58
CA PHE A 316 2.22 11.04 16.80
C PHE A 316 1.00 11.70 17.47
N PRO A 317 1.19 12.68 18.34
CA PRO A 317 0.07 13.36 19.00
C PRO A 317 -0.88 14.02 18.00
N GLY A 318 -2.18 13.95 18.30
CA GLY A 318 -3.26 14.38 17.42
C GLY A 318 -3.72 13.33 16.41
N GLU A 319 -3.02 12.21 16.26
CA GLU A 319 -3.47 11.08 15.44
C GLU A 319 -4.19 10.03 16.30
N GLN A 320 -5.45 9.71 15.95
CA GLN A 320 -6.33 8.91 16.79
C GLN A 320 -5.76 7.53 17.15
N GLN A 321 -5.24 6.78 16.17
CA GLN A 321 -4.77 5.41 16.39
C GLN A 321 -3.46 5.38 17.20
N PRO A 322 -2.41 6.17 16.86
CA PRO A 322 -1.23 6.28 17.71
C PRO A 322 -1.55 6.69 19.14
N GLU A 323 -2.42 7.68 19.37
CA GLU A 323 -2.75 8.11 20.73
C GLU A 323 -3.51 7.03 21.53
N SER A 324 -4.47 6.36 20.91
CA SER A 324 -5.21 5.24 21.51
C SER A 324 -4.30 4.05 21.84
N ASP A 325 -3.35 3.72 20.96
CA ASP A 325 -2.39 2.64 21.19
C ASP A 325 -1.46 2.90 22.38
N HIS A 326 -1.32 4.16 22.80
CA HIS A 326 -0.52 4.58 23.96
C HIS A 326 -1.37 5.10 25.13
N GLY A 327 -2.67 4.78 25.15
CA GLY A 327 -3.52 5.03 26.32
C GLY A 327 -3.64 6.51 26.68
N ILE A 328 -3.78 7.38 25.66
CA ILE A 328 -3.95 8.82 25.83
C ILE A 328 -4.91 9.19 26.97
N GLN A 329 -4.46 10.10 27.84
CA GLN A 329 -5.26 10.78 28.84
C GLN A 329 -4.99 12.28 28.78
N TYR A 330 -6.00 13.11 29.03
CA TYR A 330 -5.84 14.55 28.98
C TYR A 330 -6.90 15.32 29.78
N GLU A 331 -6.58 16.57 30.06
CA GLU A 331 -7.45 17.55 30.67
C GLU A 331 -7.23 18.91 29.98
N GLN A 332 -8.33 19.54 29.55
CA GLN A 332 -8.31 20.83 28.84
C GLN A 332 -7.28 20.83 27.68
N ALA A 333 -7.37 19.82 26.82
CA ALA A 333 -6.45 19.62 25.71
C ALA A 333 -7.15 19.76 24.35
N GLU A 334 -6.38 20.16 23.34
CA GLU A 334 -6.81 20.23 21.96
C GLU A 334 -5.78 19.58 21.03
N THR A 335 -6.25 19.24 19.83
CA THR A 335 -5.45 18.71 18.74
C THR A 335 -5.62 19.59 17.51
N GLY A 336 -4.62 19.62 16.65
CA GLY A 336 -4.71 20.32 15.37
C GLY A 336 -3.61 19.88 14.41
N THR A 337 -3.56 20.54 13.26
CA THR A 337 -2.57 20.24 12.21
C THR A 337 -1.91 21.54 11.75
N ILE A 338 -0.58 21.55 11.68
CA ILE A 338 0.20 22.65 11.11
C ILE A 338 1.25 22.04 10.19
N LYS A 339 1.39 22.56 8.96
CA LYS A 339 2.38 22.08 7.99
C LYS A 339 2.32 20.55 7.80
N ASP A 340 1.09 20.03 7.69
CA ASP A 340 0.78 18.60 7.54
C ASP A 340 1.23 17.69 8.70
N ARG A 341 1.60 18.25 9.86
CA ARG A 341 1.89 17.49 11.09
C ARG A 341 0.83 17.74 12.15
N HIS A 342 0.28 16.66 12.68
CA HIS A 342 -0.64 16.69 13.81
C HIS A 342 0.09 17.08 15.11
N PHE A 343 -0.61 17.74 16.02
CA PHE A 343 -0.11 18.02 17.35
C PHE A 343 -1.19 17.83 18.41
N ARG A 344 -0.73 17.71 19.66
CA ARG A 344 -1.55 17.91 20.87
C ARG A 344 -0.93 18.98 21.76
N ARG A 345 -1.78 19.77 22.41
CA ARG A 345 -1.41 20.68 23.51
C ARG A 345 -2.51 20.75 24.56
N ALA A 346 -2.19 21.22 25.76
CA ALA A 346 -3.17 21.35 26.84
C ALA A 346 -2.96 22.60 27.71
N LYS A 347 -4.04 23.13 28.27
CA LYS A 347 -4.01 24.07 29.41
C LYS A 347 -3.91 23.35 30.75
N GLY A 348 -4.48 22.14 30.82
CA GLY A 348 -4.33 21.25 31.96
C GLY A 348 -3.12 20.35 31.75
N TRP A 349 -3.34 19.20 31.12
CA TRP A 349 -2.26 18.25 30.80
C TRP A 349 -2.69 17.26 29.73
N PHE A 350 -1.72 16.55 29.16
CA PHE A 350 -1.96 15.32 28.42
C PHE A 350 -0.82 14.32 28.66
N GLY A 351 -1.07 13.03 28.46
CA GLY A 351 -0.05 12.01 28.71
C GLY A 351 -0.36 10.67 28.07
N TYR A 352 0.66 9.83 28.01
CA TYR A 352 0.67 8.54 27.34
C TYR A 352 1.40 7.49 28.18
N GLN A 353 1.16 6.22 27.88
CA GLN A 353 1.94 5.09 28.36
C GLN A 353 2.97 4.71 27.30
N LEU A 354 4.24 5.06 27.54
CA LEU A 354 5.36 4.63 26.72
C LEU A 354 5.60 3.14 26.91
N LYS A 355 5.75 2.41 25.79
CA LYS A 355 6.06 0.99 25.75
C LYS A 355 7.58 0.80 25.65
N VAL A 356 8.21 0.52 26.79
CA VAL A 356 9.66 0.36 26.88
C VAL A 356 10.01 -1.11 26.63
N LYS A 357 10.21 -1.47 25.35
CA LYS A 357 10.53 -2.87 24.96
C LYS A 357 11.98 -3.26 25.26
N GLU A 358 12.88 -2.28 25.25
CA GLU A 358 14.30 -2.38 25.58
C GLU A 358 14.69 -1.19 26.47
N GLU A 359 15.85 -1.24 27.13
CA GLU A 359 16.31 -0.09 27.94
C GLU A 359 16.41 1.17 27.09
N ALA A 360 15.78 2.27 27.55
CA ALA A 360 15.78 3.55 26.86
C ALA A 360 16.63 4.60 27.58
N SER A 361 17.47 5.32 26.85
CA SER A 361 18.34 6.36 27.40
C SER A 361 18.04 7.78 26.91
N ARG A 362 17.20 7.95 25.87
CA ARG A 362 16.90 9.27 25.31
C ARG A 362 15.43 9.45 24.94
N LEU A 363 14.94 10.67 25.13
CA LEU A 363 13.61 11.10 24.74
C LEU A 363 13.72 12.27 23.76
N LEU A 364 13.11 12.15 22.59
CA LEU A 364 12.99 13.23 21.61
C LEU A 364 11.56 13.75 21.57
N ILE A 365 11.42 15.08 21.62
CA ILE A 365 10.14 15.77 21.49
C ILE A 365 10.24 16.76 20.34
N THR A 366 9.35 16.65 19.37
CA THR A 366 9.27 17.64 18.27
C THR A 366 8.25 18.72 18.57
N VAL A 367 8.69 19.98 18.48
CA VAL A 367 7.88 21.19 18.66
C VAL A 367 8.20 22.20 17.57
N ARG A 368 7.48 23.32 17.51
CA ARG A 368 7.81 24.43 16.59
C ARG A 368 8.73 25.44 17.26
N LYS A 369 9.69 25.98 16.51
CA LYS A 369 10.67 26.97 17.00
C LYS A 369 10.01 28.29 17.43
N ASP A 370 8.91 28.67 16.80
CA ASP A 370 8.16 29.91 17.06
C ASP A 370 7.10 29.75 18.16
N ASP A 371 6.89 28.54 18.69
CA ASP A 371 5.99 28.34 19.83
C ASP A 371 6.61 28.90 21.11
N ARG A 372 5.92 29.89 21.70
CA ARG A 372 6.36 30.54 22.93
C ARG A 372 5.88 29.82 24.19
N ASN A 373 4.96 28.87 24.05
CA ASN A 373 4.51 28.05 25.16
C ASN A 373 5.61 27.09 25.60
N LYS A 374 5.65 26.78 26.89
CA LYS A 374 6.63 25.89 27.48
C LYS A 374 5.93 24.68 28.08
N VAL A 375 6.61 23.54 28.01
CA VAL A 375 6.09 22.27 28.50
C VAL A 375 7.07 21.67 29.52
N ALA A 376 6.55 21.28 30.68
CA ALA A 376 7.23 20.42 31.61
C ALA A 376 6.84 18.97 31.31
N ILE A 377 7.85 18.11 31.25
CA ILE A 377 7.69 16.68 30.98
C ILE A 377 7.90 15.94 32.29
N LEU A 378 6.95 15.05 32.62
CA LEU A 378 7.04 14.16 33.77
C LEU A 378 7.13 12.73 33.26
N LEU A 379 8.08 11.96 33.78
CA LEU A 379 8.21 10.53 33.58
C LEU A 379 7.89 9.83 34.90
N ASN A 380 6.86 8.97 34.94
CA ASN A 380 6.34 8.36 36.17
C ASN A 380 6.07 9.37 37.31
N ASN A 381 5.54 10.55 36.95
CA ASN A 381 5.30 11.70 37.84
C ASN A 381 6.54 12.44 38.35
N GLU A 382 7.75 12.07 37.92
CA GLU A 382 8.97 12.82 38.22
C GLU A 382 9.30 13.81 37.11
N LYS A 383 9.55 15.08 37.45
CA LYS A 383 9.86 16.13 36.46
C LYS A 383 11.23 15.83 35.83
N LEU A 384 11.25 15.76 34.50
CA LEU A 384 12.48 15.64 33.73
C LEU A 384 13.22 16.99 33.74
N ALA A 385 14.14 17.15 34.69
CA ALA A 385 14.84 18.42 34.95
C ALA A 385 16.10 18.63 34.09
N VAL A 386 16.42 17.71 33.18
CA VAL A 386 17.60 17.82 32.31
C VAL A 386 17.33 18.79 31.16
N HIS A 387 18.34 19.57 30.79
CA HIS A 387 18.24 20.47 29.64
C HIS A 387 18.38 19.69 28.33
N PRO A 388 17.46 19.87 27.36
CA PRO A 388 17.57 19.21 26.07
C PRO A 388 18.65 19.87 25.22
N THR A 389 19.29 19.09 24.36
CA THR A 389 19.92 19.65 23.17
C THR A 389 18.84 19.96 22.14
N VAL A 390 19.00 21.06 21.40
CA VAL A 390 17.99 21.55 20.44
C VAL A 390 18.57 21.43 19.03
N SER A 391 17.85 20.77 18.13
CA SER A 391 18.25 20.69 16.73
C SER A 391 18.15 22.04 16.02
N GLU A 392 18.80 22.18 14.87
CA GLU A 392 18.42 23.21 13.92
C GLU A 392 16.96 23.03 13.49
N ALA A 393 16.33 24.13 13.07
CA ALA A 393 14.97 24.07 12.56
C ALA A 393 14.97 23.47 11.16
N ASP A 394 14.04 22.55 10.90
CA ASP A 394 13.81 22.07 9.54
C ASP A 394 13.18 23.17 8.66
N LYS A 395 12.97 22.85 7.38
CA LYS A 395 12.38 23.77 6.39
C LYS A 395 10.99 24.32 6.77
N ASP A 396 10.27 23.64 7.66
CA ASP A 396 8.93 24.02 8.10
C ASP A 396 8.93 24.62 9.52
N GLY A 397 10.10 24.80 10.13
CA GLY A 397 10.30 25.46 11.41
C GLY A 397 10.17 24.54 12.62
N PHE A 398 10.18 23.22 12.43
CA PHE A 398 10.18 22.26 13.54
C PHE A 398 11.58 22.07 14.10
N ILE A 399 11.65 21.96 15.42
CA ILE A 399 12.87 21.64 16.17
C ILE A 399 12.63 20.39 17.01
N THR A 400 13.70 19.63 17.24
CA THR A 400 13.67 18.46 18.11
C THR A 400 14.44 18.75 19.38
N LEU A 401 13.76 18.58 20.51
CA LEU A 401 14.32 18.64 21.85
C LEU A 401 14.78 17.23 22.24
N SER A 402 16.09 17.04 22.42
CA SER A 402 16.71 15.76 22.75
C SER A 402 17.14 15.74 24.21
N TYR A 403 16.43 14.99 25.04
CA TYR A 403 16.73 14.79 26.45
C TYR A 403 17.53 13.49 26.63
N VAL A 404 18.70 13.57 27.26
CA VAL A 404 19.42 12.38 27.76
C VAL A 404 18.87 12.07 29.14
N LEU A 405 18.27 10.90 29.30
CA LEU A 405 17.60 10.54 30.55
C LEU A 405 18.65 10.33 31.65
N PRO A 406 18.45 10.91 32.85
CA PRO A 406 19.40 10.79 33.96
C PRO A 406 19.52 9.36 34.48
N GLN A 407 18.44 8.58 34.33
CA GLN A 407 18.41 7.13 34.53
C GLN A 407 17.72 6.51 33.32
N LYS A 408 18.25 5.37 32.87
CA LYS A 408 17.60 4.63 31.79
C LYS A 408 16.23 4.14 32.24
N LEU A 409 15.27 4.14 31.32
CA LEU A 409 13.98 3.49 31.57
C LEU A 409 14.14 1.99 31.37
N ASN A 410 13.77 1.22 32.38
CA ASN A 410 13.74 -0.23 32.31
C ASN A 410 12.56 -0.71 31.46
N THR A 411 12.65 -1.96 31.00
CA THR A 411 11.58 -2.60 30.23
C THR A 411 10.25 -2.59 30.99
N GLY A 412 9.15 -2.34 30.26
CA GLY A 412 7.81 -2.22 30.84
C GLY A 412 7.03 -1.02 30.29
N SER A 413 6.27 -0.35 31.16
CA SER A 413 5.47 0.83 30.82
C SER A 413 5.97 2.05 31.61
N CYS A 414 6.06 3.21 30.95
CA CYS A 414 6.39 4.47 31.60
C CYS A 414 5.34 5.52 31.27
N LEU A 415 4.74 6.12 32.30
CA LEU A 415 3.80 7.23 32.10
C LEU A 415 4.60 8.49 31.74
N ILE A 416 4.37 9.02 30.55
CA ILE A 416 4.83 10.36 30.17
C ILE A 416 3.67 11.34 30.26
N ARG A 417 3.88 12.48 30.92
CA ARG A 417 2.89 13.56 31.03
C ARG A 417 3.50 14.90 30.66
N PHE A 418 2.74 15.69 29.93
CA PHE A 418 3.05 17.04 29.48
C PHE A 418 2.13 18.03 30.18
N ILE A 419 2.71 19.00 30.89
CA ILE A 419 1.97 20.05 31.62
C ILE A 419 2.55 21.43 31.26
N PRO A 420 1.77 22.52 31.29
CA PRO A 420 2.30 23.86 31.04
C PRO A 420 3.39 24.24 32.04
N ASP A 421 4.46 24.90 31.59
CA ASP A 421 5.58 25.33 32.44
C ASP A 421 5.69 26.86 32.44
N GLY A 422 4.85 27.51 33.27
CA GLY A 422 4.79 28.97 33.37
C GLY A 422 4.10 29.67 32.19
N THR A 423 3.41 28.92 31.33
CA THR A 423 2.59 29.44 30.21
C THR A 423 1.16 28.90 30.32
N GLU A 424 0.20 29.52 29.61
CA GLU A 424 -1.21 29.08 29.64
C GLU A 424 -1.39 27.68 29.03
N TRP A 425 -0.62 27.38 27.99
CA TRP A 425 -0.63 26.09 27.31
C TRP A 425 0.73 25.40 27.45
N THR A 426 0.75 24.09 27.27
CA THR A 426 1.96 23.38 26.83
C THR A 426 2.37 23.86 25.45
N SER A 427 3.63 23.67 25.08
CA SER A 427 4.02 23.66 23.67
C SER A 427 3.15 22.66 22.90
N ALA A 428 2.86 22.96 21.62
CA ALA A 428 2.31 21.98 20.70
C ALA A 428 3.35 20.89 20.43
N VAL A 429 3.03 19.65 20.80
CA VAL A 429 3.91 18.49 20.60
C VAL A 429 3.45 17.72 19.37
N TYR A 430 4.38 17.51 18.42
CA TYR A 430 4.11 16.89 17.11
C TYR A 430 4.66 15.47 16.99
N GLU A 431 5.60 15.09 17.85
CA GLU A 431 6.18 13.76 17.90
C GLU A 431 6.77 13.52 19.29
N VAL A 432 6.56 12.32 19.82
CA VAL A 432 7.22 11.81 21.03
C VAL A 432 7.92 10.53 20.63
N ARG A 433 9.25 10.51 20.71
CA ARG A 433 10.07 9.35 20.32
C ARG A 433 10.98 8.94 21.45
N LEU A 434 10.89 7.68 21.86
CA LEU A 434 11.77 7.07 22.84
C LEU A 434 12.87 6.29 22.12
N LEU A 435 14.11 6.47 22.54
CA LEU A 435 15.30 5.86 21.93
C LEU A 435 16.09 5.06 22.96
N LYS A 436 16.76 4.00 22.47
CA LYS A 436 17.72 3.22 23.26
C LYS A 436 18.88 4.06 23.79
#